data_AF-A0A151BSJ2-F1
#
_entry.id   AF-A0A151BSJ2-F1
#
_cell.length_a   1.000
_cell.length_b   1.000
_cell.length_c   1.000
_cell.angle_alpha   90.00
_cell.angle_beta   90.00
_cell.angle_gamma   90.00
#
_symmetry.space_group_name_H-M   'P 1'
#
loop_
_entity.id
_entity.type
_entity.pdbx_description
1 polymer ?
#
loop_
_entity_poly.entity_id
_entity_poly.type
_entity_poly.pdbx_seq_one_letter_code
_entity_poly.pdbx_strand_id
1 'polypeptide(L)' 'MTGLRRRLHQLRTSAEAGMSTAEYAVGTLAAVTFATVLIAVIKSGAVKSGLASIIQAALSIAS' A
#
# COMPACT_ATOMS: atom_id res chain seq x y z
N MET A 1 34.10 -19.43 -25.98
CA MET A 1 33.28 -19.40 -24.74
C MET A 1 33.16 -18.02 -24.08
N THR A 2 33.75 -16.95 -24.64
CA THR A 2 33.77 -15.59 -24.08
C THR A 2 32.47 -14.79 -24.31
N GLY A 3 31.75 -15.04 -25.41
CA GLY A 3 30.49 -14.32 -25.73
C GLY A 3 29.35 -14.60 -24.75
N LEU A 4 29.22 -15.84 -24.27
CA LEU A 4 28.20 -16.22 -23.27
C LEU A 4 28.43 -15.49 -21.94
N ARG A 5 29.69 -15.43 -21.48
CA ARG A 5 30.05 -14.72 -20.24
C ARG A 5 29.71 -13.23 -20.34
N ARG A 6 29.98 -12.60 -21.48
CA ARG A 6 29.64 -11.19 -21.72
C ARG A 6 28.12 -10.96 -21.70
N ARG A 7 27.34 -11.83 -22.35
CA ARG A 7 25.87 -11.79 -22.32
C ARG A 7 25.31 -11.94 -20.91
N LEU A 8 25.80 -12.91 -20.14
CA LEU A 8 25.36 -13.13 -18.76
C LEU A 8 25.68 -11.93 -17.86
N HIS A 9 26.84 -11.31 -18.04
CA HIS A 9 27.20 -10.10 -17.32
C HIS A 9 26.27 -8.92 -17.67
N GLN A 10 25.94 -8.73 -18.95
CA GLN A 10 25.00 -7.69 -19.38
C GLN A 10 23.59 -7.88 -18.80
N LEU A 11 23.08 -9.12 -18.80
CA LEU A 11 21.77 -9.44 -18.21
C LEU A 11 21.74 -9.12 -16.71
N ARG A 12 22.81 -9.45 -15.98
CA ARG A 12 22.95 -9.11 -14.57
C ARG A 12 22.95 -7.60 -14.35
N THR A 13 23.73 -6.84 -15.12
CA THR A 13 23.78 -5.37 -14.98
C THR A 13 22.42 -4.73 -15.26
N SER A 14 21.65 -5.24 -16.21
CA SER A 14 20.30 -4.75 -16.50
C SER A 14 19.30 -5.10 -15.39
N ALA A 15 19.44 -6.26 -14.75
CA ALA A 15 18.60 -6.65 -13.62
C ALA A 15 18.87 -5.77 -12.39
N GLU A 16 20.14 -5.52 -12.06
CA GLU A 16 20.52 -4.62 -10.97
C GLU A 16 20.00 -3.19 -11.20
N ALA A 17 20.06 -2.69 -12.43
CA ALA A 17 19.50 -1.37 -12.77
C ALA A 17 17.97 -1.29 -12.56
N GLY A 18 17.26 -2.41 -12.72
CA GLY A 18 15.82 -2.50 -12.48
C GLY A 18 15.42 -2.78 -11.04
N MET A 19 16.37 -3.16 -10.17
CA MET A 19 16.10 -3.56 -8.78
C MET A 19 15.48 -2.42 -7.97
N SER A 20 16.08 -1.22 -8.03
CA SER A 20 15.56 -0.06 -7.29
C SER A 20 14.14 0.34 -7.76
N THR A 21 13.84 0.28 -9.06
CA THR A 21 12.48 0.55 -9.57
C THR A 21 11.47 -0.49 -9.10
N ALA A 22 11.85 -1.78 -9.07
CA ALA A 22 11.00 -2.85 -8.58
C ALA A 22 10.70 -2.69 -7.07
N GLU A 23 11.67 -2.30 -6.27
CA GLU A 23 11.50 -2.03 -4.84
C GLU A 23 10.45 -0.95 -4.58
N TYR A 24 10.53 0.18 -5.30
CA TYR A 24 9.54 1.25 -5.18
C TYR A 24 8.14 0.81 -5.61
N ALA A 25 8.04 0.02 -6.69
CA ALA A 25 6.77 -0.50 -7.17
C ALA A 25 6.13 -1.44 -6.14
N VAL A 26 6.90 -2.36 -5.57
CA VAL A 26 6.44 -3.26 -4.51
C VAL A 26 6.06 -2.49 -3.25
N GLY A 27 6.84 -1.48 -2.86
CA GLY A 27 6.53 -0.61 -1.72
C GLY A 27 5.19 0.12 -1.90
N THR A 28 4.93 0.64 -3.11
CA THR A 28 3.66 1.29 -3.45
C THR A 28 2.50 0.30 -3.41
N LEU A 29 2.67 -0.88 -4.00
CA LEU A 29 1.63 -1.93 -3.97
C LEU A 29 1.29 -2.34 -2.53
N ALA A 30 2.31 -2.55 -1.68
CA ALA A 30 2.12 -2.88 -0.28
C ALA A 30 1.33 -1.78 0.46
N ALA A 31 1.67 -0.51 0.23
CA ALA A 31 0.96 0.62 0.81
C ALA A 31 -0.52 0.70 0.35
N VAL A 32 -0.78 0.48 -0.95
CA VAL A 32 -2.14 0.48 -1.51
C VAL A 32 -2.99 -0.66 -0.93
N THR A 33 -2.41 -1.86 -0.78
CA THR A 33 -3.11 -2.98 -0.14
C THR A 33 -3.48 -2.64 1.31
N PHE A 34 -2.54 -2.06 2.08
CA PHE A 34 -2.82 -1.64 3.45
C PHE A 34 -3.92 -0.56 3.52
N ALA A 35 -3.86 0.44 2.62
CA ALA A 35 -4.90 1.47 2.53
C ALA A 35 -6.28 0.88 2.21
N THR A 36 -6.34 -0.16 1.37
CA THR A 36 -7.58 -0.85 1.02
C THR A 36 -8.19 -1.54 2.25
N VAL A 37 -7.37 -2.18 3.09
CA VAL A 37 -7.82 -2.74 4.37
C VAL A 37 -8.35 -1.65 5.30
N LEU A 38 -7.66 -0.52 5.42
CA LEU A 38 -8.11 0.61 6.24
C LEU A 38 -9.46 1.17 5.76
N ILE A 39 -9.67 1.27 4.45
CA ILE A 39 -10.96 1.67 3.87
C ILE A 39 -12.07 0.71 4.30
N ALA A 40 -11.81 -0.60 4.31
CA ALA A 40 -12.79 -1.58 4.78
C ALA A 40 -13.11 -1.39 6.27
N VAL A 41 -12.10 -1.12 7.10
CA VAL A 41 -12.28 -0.82 8.53
C VAL A 41 -13.14 0.43 8.73
N ILE A 42 -12.85 1.54 8.03
CA ILE A 42 -13.61 2.78 8.16
C ILE A 42 -15.06 2.59 7.69
N LYS A 43 -15.28 1.76 6.67
CA LYS A 43 -16.63 1.44 6.16
C LYS A 43 -17.40 0.46 7.06
N SER A 44 -16.77 -0.13 8.07
CA SER A 44 -17.39 -1.13 8.94
C SER A 44 -18.54 -0.55 9.77
N GLY A 45 -19.47 -1.43 10.16
CA GLY A 45 -20.59 -1.05 11.02
C GLY A 45 -20.14 -0.52 12.40
N ALA A 46 -19.07 -1.07 12.96
CA ALA A 46 -18.55 -0.65 14.26
C ALA A 46 -18.06 0.81 14.24
N VAL A 47 -17.27 1.20 13.23
CA VAL A 47 -16.79 2.58 13.08
C VAL A 47 -17.95 3.55 12.82
N LYS A 48 -18.89 3.17 11.95
CA LYS A 48 -20.09 3.97 11.69
C LYS A 48 -20.94 4.18 12.95
N SER A 49 -21.16 3.11 13.72
CA SER A 49 -21.92 3.18 14.97
C SER A 49 -21.23 4.08 15.99
N GLY A 50 -19.90 3.95 16.16
CA GLY A 50 -19.14 4.79 17.07
C GLY A 50 -19.24 6.28 16.71
N LEU A 51 -19.07 6.62 15.42
CA LEU A 51 -19.26 7.98 14.92
C LEU A 51 -20.69 8.48 15.15
N ALA A 52 -21.70 7.66 14.87
CA ALA A 52 -23.10 8.02 15.09
C ALA A 52 -23.39 8.31 16.57
N SER A 53 -22.85 7.50 17.49
CA SER A 53 -22.99 7.73 18.93
C SER A 53 -22.35 9.05 19.37
N ILE A 54 -21.15 9.38 18.87
CA ILE A 54 -20.48 10.65 19.16
C ILE A 54 -21.32 11.83 18.66
N ILE A 55 -21.84 11.75 17.44
CA ILE A 55 -22.67 12.80 16.84
C ILE A 55 -23.96 12.99 17.65
N GLN A 56 -24.65 11.91 18.02
CA GLN A 56 -25.87 11.97 18.83
C GLN A 56 -25.61 12.58 20.22
N ALA A 57 -24.50 12.21 20.87
CA ALA A 57 -24.11 12.79 22.15
C ALA A 57 -23.87 14.30 22.03
N ALA A 58 -23.19 14.76 20.97
CA ALA A 58 -22.96 16.18 20.73
C ALA A 58 -24.27 16.96 20.48
N LEU A 59 -25.19 16.40 19.70
CA LEU A 59 -26.50 17.00 19.44
C LEU A 59 -27.34 17.12 20.71
N SER A 60 -27.32 16.10 21.57
CA SER A 60 -28.07 16.12 22.84
C SER A 60 -27.58 17.18 23.83
N ILE A 61 -26.34 17.66 23.71
CA ILE A 61 -25.81 18.74 24.55
C ILE A 61 -26.24 20.12 24.00
N ALA A 62 -26.46 20.22 22.69
CA ALA A 62 -26.78 21.46 21.99
C ALA A 62 -28.28 21.80 21.93
N SER A 63 -29.14 20.79 22.11
CA SER A 63 -30.61 20.92 22.19
C SER A 63 -31.08 21.10 23.63
#